data_AF-A0A1J6HUI2-F1
#
_entry.id   AF-A0A1J6HUI2-F1
#
_cell.length_a   1.000
_cell.length_b   1.000
_cell.length_c   1.000
_cell.angle_alpha   90.00
_cell.angle_beta   90.00
_cell.angle_gamma   90.00
#
_symmetry.space_group_name_H-M   'P 1'
#
loop_
_entity.id
_entity.type
_entity.pdbx_description
1 polymer ?
#
loop_
_entity_poly.entity_id
_entity_poly.type
_entity_poly.pdbx_seq_one_letter_code
_entity_poly.pdbx_strand_id
1 'polypeptide(L)'
;VQVGGSPVYKVERKLGKGGFGHVFLGRRLSSGNERSIGQGAVEVALKFEHTSSKGCNNGPPYEWQVYNTLGGSHGVPRVHYKGIKGDYYVMVMDILGPSLWDMWDSSGQAMSSEMVACIAVESLSILEKLHAKGYIHGDVKPENFLLGQPSTPHEKKLFLVDLGLATKWRENTKGLHVVYDQRPDMFRGTVRYASAHAHLGRTASRRDDLESLAYTLIFLHQGRLPWQGFQGDNKSFLVCKKKMETSPDTLCCFCPAPLREFLDIVINMKFDEEPNYSKLISLFGSLLGPDPAIRPINTDGAQKVIIQVGQKRGRLNLEEEEEQPRKKVRMGVPATQWISIYNARKPMKQRYHYNVADTKLAQHVEKGNAEGLYISCVASCSDLWAIILDAGNKFTSQVYELSPLFLHKEWIMEQWEKNYYISSLAGATNGSSLVVMSKGTQFTQQSYKVSESFPFKWISKKWKEGFHVTSMATAGSRWAVVMSRNSGFSNQVVVELDFLYPSEGIHERWNSGYRITATAATSDQAALILSVPRRKPGNETQETLRTSQFPSTHVKEKWAKNLYLSCLCFGRTVS
;
A
#
# COMPACT_ATOMS: atom_id res chain seq x y z
N VAL A 1 -39.09 -7.48 -11.95
CA VAL A 1 -37.95 -8.33 -11.55
C VAL A 1 -38.34 -9.14 -10.34
N GLN A 2 -38.11 -10.45 -10.41
CA GLN A 2 -38.34 -11.39 -9.33
C GLN A 2 -37.12 -12.30 -9.28
N VAL A 3 -36.52 -12.47 -8.10
CA VAL A 3 -35.30 -13.26 -7.92
C VAL A 3 -35.40 -14.13 -6.66
N GLY A 4 -35.05 -15.40 -6.80
CA GLY A 4 -35.28 -16.38 -5.73
C GLY A 4 -36.76 -16.41 -5.29
N GLY A 5 -37.00 -16.48 -3.98
CA GLY A 5 -38.33 -16.40 -3.37
C GLY A 5 -38.86 -14.97 -3.16
N SER A 6 -38.32 -13.96 -3.85
CA SER A 6 -38.74 -12.58 -3.66
C SER A 6 -40.15 -12.31 -4.22
N PRO A 7 -40.85 -11.28 -3.72
CA PRO A 7 -41.96 -10.66 -4.44
C PRO A 7 -41.54 -10.12 -5.82
N VAL A 8 -42.52 -9.84 -6.68
CA VAL A 8 -42.26 -9.16 -7.96
C VAL A 8 -42.12 -7.66 -7.73
N TYR A 9 -40.96 -7.12 -8.10
CA TYR A 9 -40.65 -5.69 -8.03
C TYR A 9 -40.65 -5.05 -9.42
N LYS A 10 -41.34 -3.92 -9.59
CA LYS A 10 -41.22 -3.05 -10.75
C LYS A 10 -39.93 -2.23 -10.61
N VAL A 11 -39.07 -2.27 -11.63
CA VAL A 11 -37.88 -1.41 -11.68
C VAL A 11 -38.33 -0.03 -12.15
N GLU A 12 -37.97 0.99 -11.39
CA GLU A 12 -38.30 2.39 -11.70
C GLU A 12 -37.00 3.16 -12.02
N ARG A 13 -36.79 4.33 -11.39
CA ARG A 13 -35.65 5.20 -11.68
C ARG A 13 -34.32 4.61 -11.21
N LYS A 14 -33.25 4.98 -11.92
CA LYS A 14 -31.87 4.71 -11.51
C LYS A 14 -31.51 5.58 -10.30
N LEU A 15 -31.01 4.96 -9.24
CA LEU A 15 -30.56 5.62 -8.02
C LEU A 15 -29.07 5.94 -8.07
N GLY A 16 -28.28 5.06 -8.70
CA GLY A 16 -26.84 5.26 -8.77
C GLY A 16 -26.12 4.26 -9.67
N LYS A 17 -24.82 4.49 -9.85
CA LYS A 17 -23.89 3.58 -10.53
C LYS A 17 -22.73 3.31 -9.57
N GLY A 18 -22.59 2.07 -9.13
CA GLY A 18 -21.44 1.63 -8.33
C GLY A 18 -20.25 1.24 -9.21
N GLY A 19 -19.15 0.79 -8.58
CA GLY A 19 -17.95 0.36 -9.29
C GLY A 19 -18.15 -0.84 -10.22
N PHE A 20 -19.08 -1.73 -9.87
CA PHE A 20 -19.32 -3.00 -10.56
C PHE A 20 -20.74 -3.17 -11.11
N GLY A 21 -21.67 -2.26 -10.81
CA GLY A 21 -23.08 -2.44 -11.16
C GLY A 21 -23.93 -1.17 -11.10
N HIS A 22 -25.22 -1.32 -11.39
CA HIS A 22 -26.21 -0.25 -11.38
C HIS A 22 -27.26 -0.48 -10.30
N VAL A 23 -27.67 0.58 -9.61
CA VAL A 23 -28.67 0.53 -8.55
C VAL A 23 -29.92 1.27 -9.00
N PHE A 24 -31.07 0.64 -8.86
CA PHE A 24 -32.38 1.17 -9.24
C PHE A 24 -33.37 1.10 -8.07
N LEU A 25 -34.36 1.97 -8.09
CA LEU A 25 -35.51 1.87 -7.20
C LEU A 25 -36.40 0.72 -7.67
N GLY A 26 -36.75 -0.17 -6.75
CA GLY A 26 -37.72 -1.23 -6.96
C GLY A 26 -38.98 -0.96 -6.14
N ARG A 27 -40.15 -1.04 -6.77
CA ARG A 27 -41.44 -0.98 -6.08
C ARG A 27 -42.16 -2.31 -6.14
N ARG A 28 -42.58 -2.86 -5.00
CA ARG A 28 -43.29 -4.13 -4.93
C ARG A 28 -44.65 -4.01 -5.62
N LEU A 29 -45.01 -4.98 -6.46
CA LEU A 29 -46.29 -4.99 -7.17
C LEU A 29 -47.46 -5.56 -6.34
N SER A 30 -47.18 -6.32 -5.28
CA SER A 30 -48.20 -6.88 -4.39
C SER A 30 -48.61 -5.85 -3.33
N SER A 31 -49.92 -5.59 -3.22
CA SER A 31 -50.50 -4.66 -2.23
C SER A 31 -50.24 -5.16 -0.80
N GLY A 32 -49.50 -4.39 -0.02
CA GLY A 32 -49.29 -4.56 1.41
C GLY A 32 -49.07 -3.18 2.04
N ASN A 33 -49.50 -2.99 3.30
CA ASN A 33 -49.51 -1.70 4.00
C ASN A 33 -48.25 -0.85 3.73
N GLU A 34 -48.48 0.42 3.37
CA GLU A 34 -47.53 1.42 2.85
C GLU A 34 -46.29 1.72 3.73
N ARG A 35 -46.15 1.08 4.90
CA ARG A 35 -45.14 1.43 5.93
C ARG A 35 -44.31 0.25 6.45
N SER A 36 -44.29 -0.87 5.74
CA SER A 36 -43.53 -2.05 6.16
C SER A 36 -42.02 -1.87 5.88
N ILE A 37 -41.14 -2.04 6.88
CA ILE A 37 -39.67 -2.08 6.72
C ILE A 37 -39.22 -3.56 6.65
N GLY A 38 -38.21 -3.89 5.85
CA GLY A 38 -37.63 -5.24 5.78
C GLY A 38 -38.16 -6.11 4.62
N GLN A 39 -38.32 -7.43 4.85
CA GLN A 39 -38.73 -8.39 3.80
C GLN A 39 -40.11 -8.10 3.17
N GLY A 40 -40.92 -7.25 3.82
CA GLY A 40 -42.21 -6.77 3.34
C GLY A 40 -42.21 -5.38 2.71
N ALA A 41 -41.04 -4.74 2.55
CA ALA A 41 -40.93 -3.35 2.11
C ALA A 41 -41.53 -3.09 0.71
N VAL A 42 -42.27 -1.97 0.62
CA VAL A 42 -42.92 -1.49 -0.61
C VAL A 42 -41.88 -0.94 -1.57
N GLU A 43 -40.86 -0.27 -1.05
CA GLU A 43 -39.73 0.25 -1.82
C GLU A 43 -38.43 -0.44 -1.39
N VAL A 44 -37.60 -0.78 -2.37
CA VAL A 44 -36.32 -1.47 -2.17
C VAL A 44 -35.28 -0.92 -3.15
N ALA A 45 -34.00 -1.06 -2.81
CA ALA A 45 -32.92 -0.83 -3.77
C ALA A 45 -32.58 -2.14 -4.49
N LEU A 46 -32.54 -2.09 -5.83
CA LEU A 46 -32.20 -3.21 -6.71
C LEU A 46 -30.83 -2.97 -7.34
N LYS A 47 -29.82 -3.72 -6.90
CA LYS A 47 -28.47 -3.67 -7.50
C LYS A 47 -28.34 -4.78 -8.54
N PHE A 48 -27.97 -4.39 -9.77
CA PHE A 48 -27.72 -5.28 -10.89
C PHE A 48 -26.24 -5.26 -11.25
N GLU A 49 -25.64 -6.45 -11.33
CA GLU A 49 -24.28 -6.66 -11.83
C GLU A 49 -24.31 -7.70 -12.96
N HIS A 50 -23.68 -7.37 -14.09
CA HIS A 50 -23.69 -8.26 -15.26
C HIS A 50 -22.76 -9.45 -15.04
N THR A 51 -23.15 -10.65 -15.46
CA THR A 51 -22.39 -11.90 -15.25
C THR A 51 -20.99 -11.89 -15.86
N SER A 52 -20.76 -11.12 -16.93
CA SER A 52 -19.43 -10.94 -17.55
C SER A 52 -18.55 -9.88 -16.87
N SER A 53 -18.99 -9.28 -15.77
CA SER A 53 -18.24 -8.23 -15.07
C SER A 53 -17.00 -8.82 -14.38
N LYS A 54 -15.93 -8.03 -14.20
CA LYS A 54 -14.62 -8.50 -13.68
C LYS A 54 -14.67 -9.18 -12.29
N GLY A 55 -15.75 -9.00 -11.53
CA GLY A 55 -16.00 -9.66 -10.23
C GLY A 55 -16.83 -10.94 -10.28
N CYS A 56 -17.33 -11.32 -11.45
CA CYS A 56 -18.32 -12.40 -11.64
C CYS A 56 -17.78 -13.63 -12.40
N ASN A 57 -16.51 -13.62 -12.82
CA ASN A 57 -15.93 -14.69 -13.66
C ASN A 57 -15.96 -16.10 -13.03
N ASN A 58 -16.09 -16.20 -11.69
CA ASN A 58 -16.09 -17.46 -10.94
C ASN A 58 -17.39 -17.68 -10.13
N GLY A 59 -18.51 -17.04 -10.52
CA GLY A 59 -19.80 -17.18 -9.85
C GLY A 59 -20.36 -15.85 -9.32
N PRO A 60 -21.26 -15.88 -8.30
CA PRO A 60 -21.88 -14.68 -7.74
C PRO A 60 -20.84 -13.68 -7.22
N PRO A 61 -21.16 -12.36 -7.25
CA PRO A 61 -20.26 -11.33 -6.77
C PRO A 61 -19.80 -11.60 -5.32
N TYR A 62 -18.50 -11.41 -5.05
CA TYR A 62 -17.92 -11.59 -3.71
C TYR A 62 -18.67 -10.80 -2.63
N GLU A 63 -19.18 -9.62 -3.00
CA GLU A 63 -20.03 -8.76 -2.16
C GLU A 63 -21.21 -9.52 -1.52
N TRP A 64 -21.79 -10.52 -2.20
CA TRP A 64 -22.89 -11.31 -1.66
C TRP A 64 -22.49 -12.08 -0.40
N GLN A 65 -21.27 -12.61 -0.37
CA GLN A 65 -20.73 -13.36 0.78
C GLN A 65 -20.45 -12.42 1.95
N VAL A 66 -19.96 -11.22 1.66
CA VAL A 66 -19.69 -10.21 2.69
C VAL A 66 -21.01 -9.78 3.35
N TYR A 67 -22.06 -9.48 2.57
CA TYR A 67 -23.38 -9.16 3.13
C TYR A 67 -24.05 -10.32 3.87
N ASN A 68 -23.74 -11.58 3.55
CA ASN A 68 -24.23 -12.70 4.38
C ASN A 68 -23.65 -12.66 5.80
N THR A 69 -22.43 -12.15 5.94
CA THR A 69 -21.73 -12.08 7.24
C THR A 69 -22.00 -10.78 7.99
N LEU A 70 -22.11 -9.66 7.26
CA LEU A 70 -22.24 -8.31 7.81
C LEU A 70 -23.65 -7.72 7.72
N GLY A 71 -24.54 -8.28 6.89
CA GLY A 71 -25.85 -7.70 6.61
C GLY A 71 -26.71 -7.56 7.86
N GLY A 72 -27.27 -6.38 8.08
CA GLY A 72 -28.06 -6.07 9.28
C GLY A 72 -27.23 -5.82 10.55
N SER A 73 -25.90 -5.83 10.47
CA SER A 73 -25.06 -5.25 11.52
C SER A 73 -25.26 -3.73 11.58
N HIS A 74 -24.89 -3.12 12.70
CA HIS A 74 -25.10 -1.68 12.87
C HIS A 74 -24.27 -0.89 11.84
N GLY A 75 -24.96 -0.08 11.05
CA GLY A 75 -24.38 0.70 9.96
C GLY A 75 -24.24 -0.03 8.63
N VAL A 76 -24.76 -1.25 8.48
CA VAL A 76 -24.75 -1.98 7.20
C VAL A 76 -26.18 -2.31 6.78
N PRO A 77 -26.61 -1.97 5.56
CA PRO A 77 -27.97 -2.25 5.10
C PRO A 77 -28.25 -3.75 5.06
N ARG A 78 -29.52 -4.13 5.23
CA ARG A 78 -29.95 -5.51 5.12
C ARG A 78 -30.17 -5.85 3.65
N VAL A 79 -29.71 -7.04 3.26
CA VAL A 79 -30.07 -7.64 1.99
C VAL A 79 -31.22 -8.61 2.22
N HIS A 80 -32.34 -8.40 1.52
CA HIS A 80 -33.55 -9.23 1.66
C HIS A 80 -33.51 -10.45 0.76
N TYR A 81 -33.16 -10.26 -0.51
CA TYR A 81 -33.17 -11.32 -1.52
C TYR A 81 -31.96 -11.18 -2.46
N LYS A 82 -31.49 -12.31 -2.97
CA LYS A 82 -30.39 -12.41 -3.92
C LYS A 82 -30.74 -13.48 -4.95
N GLY A 83 -30.41 -13.25 -6.22
CA GLY A 83 -30.61 -14.27 -7.24
C GLY A 83 -30.19 -13.79 -8.63
N ILE A 84 -30.33 -14.69 -9.60
CA ILE A 84 -29.97 -14.43 -10.99
C ILE A 84 -31.25 -14.14 -11.79
N LYS A 85 -31.21 -13.12 -12.64
CA LYS A 85 -32.28 -12.84 -13.61
C LYS A 85 -31.67 -12.51 -14.97
N GLY A 86 -31.81 -13.44 -15.93
CA GLY A 86 -31.11 -13.34 -17.21
C GLY A 86 -29.60 -13.30 -16.98
N ASP A 87 -28.91 -12.37 -17.65
CA ASP A 87 -27.46 -12.19 -17.55
C ASP A 87 -27.02 -11.29 -16.37
N TYR A 88 -27.88 -11.09 -15.37
CA TYR A 88 -27.61 -10.22 -14.23
C TYR A 88 -27.74 -10.95 -12.90
N TYR A 89 -26.74 -10.74 -12.05
CA TYR A 89 -26.84 -10.96 -10.61
C TYR A 89 -27.60 -9.78 -9.98
N VAL A 90 -28.68 -10.08 -9.27
CA VAL A 90 -29.55 -9.08 -8.66
C VAL A 90 -29.54 -9.22 -7.14
N MET A 91 -29.37 -8.09 -6.46
CA MET A 91 -29.49 -7.98 -5.02
C MET A 91 -30.62 -7.00 -4.66
N VAL A 92 -31.53 -7.45 -3.79
CA VAL A 92 -32.63 -6.65 -3.25
C VAL A 92 -32.27 -6.25 -1.82
N MET A 93 -32.12 -4.96 -1.56
CA MET A 93 -31.65 -4.42 -0.28
C MET A 93 -32.53 -3.28 0.24
N ASP A 94 -32.33 -2.91 1.50
CA ASP A 94 -32.95 -1.73 2.09
C ASP A 94 -32.70 -0.50 1.20
N ILE A 95 -33.75 0.26 0.94
CA ILE A 95 -33.65 1.57 0.31
C ILE A 95 -33.18 2.57 1.36
N LEU A 96 -32.20 3.40 1.01
CA LEU A 96 -31.58 4.40 1.88
C LEU A 96 -31.83 5.81 1.35
N GLY A 97 -31.48 6.81 2.15
CA GLY A 97 -31.56 8.23 1.84
C GLY A 97 -30.34 8.73 1.04
N PRO A 98 -30.11 10.06 1.05
CA PRO A 98 -29.00 10.68 0.31
C PRO A 98 -27.63 10.24 0.85
N SER A 99 -26.62 10.28 -0.03
CA SER A 99 -25.23 10.08 0.38
C SER A 99 -24.64 11.33 1.04
N LEU A 100 -23.54 11.17 1.79
CA LEU A 100 -22.81 12.32 2.33
C LEU A 100 -22.25 13.22 1.22
N TRP A 101 -21.98 12.66 0.03
CA TRP A 101 -21.63 13.44 -1.15
C TRP A 101 -22.78 14.36 -1.58
N ASP A 102 -24.00 13.82 -1.68
CA ASP A 102 -25.18 14.59 -2.07
C ASP A 102 -25.46 15.71 -1.05
N MET A 103 -25.31 15.41 0.25
CA MET A 103 -25.46 16.40 1.32
C MET A 103 -24.40 17.50 1.24
N TRP A 104 -23.16 17.14 0.94
CA TRP A 104 -22.05 18.09 0.82
C TRP A 104 -22.26 19.03 -0.38
N ASP A 105 -22.69 18.48 -1.52
CA ASP A 105 -22.99 19.27 -2.72
C ASP A 105 -24.18 20.21 -2.51
N SER A 106 -25.24 19.74 -1.85
CA SER A 106 -26.40 20.57 -1.51
C SER A 106 -26.11 21.66 -0.46
N SER A 107 -25.09 21.47 0.37
CA SER A 107 -24.72 22.40 1.45
C SER A 107 -23.71 23.47 1.02
N GLY A 108 -23.48 23.65 -0.29
CA GLY A 108 -22.53 24.63 -0.81
C GLY A 108 -21.08 24.19 -0.67
N GLN A 109 -20.81 22.89 -0.73
CA GLN A 109 -19.46 22.30 -0.79
C GLN A 109 -18.60 22.48 0.47
N ALA A 110 -19.25 22.66 1.63
CA ALA A 110 -18.63 22.59 2.95
C ALA A 110 -19.65 22.12 4.00
N MET A 111 -19.20 21.39 5.01
CA MET A 111 -20.01 21.00 6.17
C MET A 111 -19.51 21.67 7.45
N SER A 112 -20.40 21.87 8.43
CA SER A 112 -20.03 22.40 9.74
C SER A 112 -19.18 21.40 10.53
N SER A 113 -18.35 21.91 11.45
CA SER A 113 -17.53 21.09 12.35
C SER A 113 -18.36 20.09 13.16
N GLU A 114 -19.56 20.48 13.60
CA GLU A 114 -20.47 19.61 14.35
C GLU A 114 -21.00 18.45 13.50
N MET A 115 -21.39 18.73 12.25
CA MET A 115 -21.84 17.70 11.31
C MET A 115 -20.72 16.70 11.02
N VAL A 116 -19.51 17.20 10.72
CA VAL A 116 -18.33 16.36 10.47
C VAL A 116 -17.96 15.53 11.70
N ALA A 117 -18.06 16.09 12.92
CA ALA A 117 -17.83 15.34 14.16
C ALA A 117 -18.85 14.22 14.36
N CYS A 118 -20.15 14.47 14.10
CA CYS A 118 -21.17 13.43 14.19
C CYS A 118 -20.95 12.31 13.15
N ILE A 119 -20.57 12.68 11.92
CA ILE A 119 -20.19 11.72 10.87
C ILE A 119 -18.98 10.89 11.34
N ALA A 120 -17.94 11.52 11.89
CA ALA A 120 -16.73 10.85 12.32
C ALA A 120 -17.04 9.78 13.39
N VAL A 121 -17.78 10.18 14.41
CA VAL A 121 -18.13 9.35 15.56
C VAL A 121 -18.97 8.13 15.16
N GLU A 122 -20.00 8.33 14.33
CA GLU A 122 -20.81 7.22 13.85
C GLU A 122 -20.04 6.34 12.86
N SER A 123 -19.26 6.93 11.94
CA SER A 123 -18.43 6.17 10.99
C SER A 123 -17.41 5.27 11.70
N LEU A 124 -16.78 5.76 12.77
CA LEU A 124 -15.87 4.97 13.60
C LEU A 124 -16.58 3.79 14.27
N SER A 125 -17.81 3.97 14.74
CA SER A 125 -18.64 2.89 15.30
C SER A 125 -19.03 1.84 14.25
N ILE A 126 -19.29 2.25 13.01
CA ILE A 126 -19.59 1.33 11.90
C ILE A 126 -18.34 0.53 11.53
N LEU A 127 -17.19 1.22 11.37
CA LEU A 127 -15.92 0.57 11.05
C LEU A 127 -15.46 -0.37 12.16
N GLU A 128 -15.60 -0.01 13.44
CA GLU A 128 -15.29 -0.89 14.57
C GLU A 128 -16.01 -2.24 14.45
N LYS A 129 -17.33 -2.21 14.17
CA LYS A 129 -18.13 -3.43 14.05
C LYS A 129 -17.76 -4.25 12.81
N LEU A 130 -17.46 -3.58 11.70
CA LEU A 130 -17.00 -4.22 10.47
C LEU A 130 -15.64 -4.92 10.69
N HIS A 131 -14.71 -4.23 11.33
CA HIS A 131 -13.40 -4.76 11.72
C HIS A 131 -13.52 -5.89 12.75
N ALA A 132 -14.40 -5.76 13.74
CA ALA A 132 -14.69 -6.79 14.74
C ALA A 132 -15.28 -8.08 14.15
N LYS A 133 -15.81 -8.04 12.91
CA LYS A 133 -16.23 -9.21 12.13
C LYS A 133 -15.13 -9.76 11.22
N GLY A 134 -13.95 -9.14 11.18
CA GLY A 134 -12.77 -9.60 10.46
C GLY A 134 -12.64 -9.07 9.03
N TYR A 135 -13.45 -8.08 8.67
CA TYR A 135 -13.43 -7.44 7.35
C TYR A 135 -12.89 -6.03 7.44
N ILE A 136 -12.29 -5.54 6.36
CA ILE A 136 -12.07 -4.12 6.08
C ILE A 136 -12.96 -3.73 4.89
N HIS A 137 -13.35 -2.48 4.82
CA HIS A 137 -14.19 -1.93 3.77
C HIS A 137 -13.41 -1.71 2.47
N GLY A 138 -12.24 -1.05 2.54
CA GLY A 138 -11.33 -0.85 1.40
C GLY A 138 -11.70 0.26 0.41
N ASP A 139 -12.88 0.87 0.55
CA ASP A 139 -13.32 2.03 -0.26
C ASP A 139 -14.14 3.04 0.54
N VAL A 140 -13.59 3.52 1.65
CA VAL A 140 -14.22 4.54 2.50
C VAL A 140 -14.20 5.90 1.78
N LYS A 141 -15.38 6.47 1.53
CA LYS A 141 -15.57 7.73 0.80
C LYS A 141 -16.98 8.31 1.04
N PRO A 142 -17.21 9.62 0.81
CA PRO A 142 -18.52 10.25 1.02
C PRO A 142 -19.68 9.55 0.29
N GLU A 143 -19.45 9.05 -0.92
CA GLU A 143 -20.48 8.43 -1.77
C GLU A 143 -20.98 7.07 -1.21
N ASN A 144 -20.17 6.41 -0.37
CA ASN A 144 -20.50 5.11 0.22
C ASN A 144 -21.14 5.25 1.62
N PHE A 145 -21.22 6.46 2.17
CA PHE A 145 -21.96 6.73 3.40
C PHE A 145 -23.31 7.35 3.06
N LEU A 146 -24.38 6.66 3.42
CA LEU A 146 -25.76 7.09 3.16
C LEU A 146 -26.51 7.27 4.47
N LEU A 147 -27.41 8.25 4.51
CA LEU A 147 -28.38 8.38 5.59
C LEU A 147 -29.53 7.39 5.43
N GLY A 148 -30.29 7.15 6.50
CA GLY A 148 -31.56 6.44 6.37
C GLY A 148 -32.58 7.25 5.59
N GLN A 149 -33.71 6.62 5.25
CA GLN A 149 -34.73 7.29 4.45
C GLN A 149 -35.29 8.52 5.16
N PRO A 150 -35.50 9.64 4.44
CA PRO A 150 -36.16 10.83 4.99
C PRO A 150 -37.54 10.48 5.56
N SER A 151 -37.96 11.21 6.60
CA SER A 151 -39.26 11.01 7.25
C SER A 151 -39.43 9.62 7.89
N THR A 152 -38.34 8.92 8.21
CA THR A 152 -38.34 7.68 8.97
C THR A 152 -37.60 7.86 10.30
N PRO A 153 -37.84 7.02 11.33
CA PRO A 153 -37.07 7.03 12.57
C PRO A 153 -35.56 6.79 12.36
N HIS A 154 -35.15 6.36 11.17
CA HIS A 154 -33.78 6.09 10.80
C HIS A 154 -33.15 7.20 9.94
N GLU A 155 -33.85 8.31 9.67
CA GLU A 155 -33.37 9.42 8.84
C GLU A 155 -31.98 9.93 9.27
N LYS A 156 -31.77 10.09 10.58
CA LYS A 156 -30.48 10.53 11.15
C LYS A 156 -29.44 9.40 11.28
N LYS A 157 -29.73 8.18 10.85
CA LYS A 157 -28.82 7.03 11.00
C LYS A 157 -27.90 6.90 9.79
N LEU A 158 -26.61 6.71 10.03
CA LEU A 158 -25.62 6.52 8.97
C LEU A 158 -25.47 5.03 8.61
N PHE A 159 -25.28 4.76 7.32
CA PHE A 159 -25.04 3.43 6.77
C PHE A 159 -23.85 3.48 5.81
N LEU A 160 -23.01 2.46 5.87
CA LEU A 160 -21.90 2.21 4.96
C LEU A 160 -22.32 1.15 3.94
N VAL A 161 -22.22 1.49 2.66
CA VAL A 161 -22.64 0.66 1.52
C VAL A 161 -21.48 0.34 0.59
N ASP A 162 -21.73 -0.52 -0.40
CA ASP A 162 -20.78 -0.97 -1.43
C ASP A 162 -19.59 -1.77 -0.87
N LEU A 163 -19.88 -3.01 -0.46
CA LEU A 163 -18.89 -3.95 0.07
C LEU A 163 -18.15 -4.73 -1.03
N GLY A 164 -18.16 -4.22 -2.27
CA GLY A 164 -17.53 -4.87 -3.42
C GLY A 164 -16.00 -4.96 -3.34
N LEU A 165 -15.37 -4.04 -2.60
CA LEU A 165 -13.93 -4.01 -2.37
C LEU A 165 -13.51 -4.51 -0.98
N ALA A 166 -14.46 -4.94 -0.16
CA ALA A 166 -14.17 -5.42 1.19
C ALA A 166 -13.25 -6.65 1.14
N THR A 167 -12.29 -6.73 2.06
CA THR A 167 -11.38 -7.87 2.18
C THR A 167 -11.28 -8.32 3.63
N LYS A 168 -10.84 -9.56 3.87
CA LYS A 168 -10.60 -10.05 5.23
C LYS A 168 -9.23 -9.58 5.70
N TRP A 169 -9.14 -9.06 6.92
CA TRP A 169 -7.87 -8.71 7.58
C TRP A 169 -7.42 -9.75 8.62
N ARG A 170 -8.31 -10.68 9.00
CA ARG A 170 -7.98 -11.81 9.89
C ARG A 170 -8.59 -13.11 9.36
N GLU A 171 -7.91 -14.23 9.62
CA GLU A 171 -8.39 -15.56 9.28
C GLU A 171 -9.40 -16.08 10.32
N ASN A 172 -10.56 -16.58 9.87
CA ASN A 172 -11.65 -16.99 10.77
C ASN A 172 -11.32 -18.17 11.69
N THR A 173 -10.39 -19.03 11.31
CA THR A 173 -10.09 -20.28 12.03
C THR A 173 -9.02 -20.13 13.11
N LYS A 174 -8.08 -19.20 12.93
CA LYS A 174 -6.94 -19.01 13.85
C LYS A 174 -6.90 -17.62 14.51
N GLY A 175 -7.75 -16.69 14.09
CA GLY A 175 -7.74 -15.31 14.56
C GLY A 175 -6.47 -14.53 14.19
N LEU A 176 -5.59 -15.12 13.37
CA LEU A 176 -4.33 -14.53 12.96
C LEU A 176 -4.57 -13.43 11.92
N HIS A 177 -3.78 -12.36 12.04
CA HIS A 177 -3.74 -11.27 11.07
C HIS A 177 -3.28 -11.80 9.70
N VAL A 178 -3.81 -11.23 8.62
CA VAL A 178 -3.33 -11.55 7.27
C VAL A 178 -1.84 -11.21 7.14
N VAL A 179 -1.11 -12.06 6.43
CA VAL A 179 0.32 -11.87 6.17
C VAL A 179 0.50 -10.64 5.29
N TYR A 180 1.48 -9.80 5.63
CA TYR A 180 1.82 -8.64 4.82
C TYR A 180 2.33 -9.06 3.43
N ASP A 181 1.74 -8.49 2.40
CA ASP A 181 2.20 -8.56 1.01
C ASP A 181 2.12 -7.17 0.37
N GLN A 182 2.92 -6.91 -0.67
CA GLN A 182 2.89 -5.68 -1.44
C GLN A 182 2.88 -5.98 -2.94
N ARG A 183 1.84 -5.51 -3.62
CA ARG A 183 1.58 -5.66 -5.06
C ARG A 183 1.26 -4.31 -5.69
N PRO A 184 2.28 -3.55 -6.13
CA PRO A 184 2.13 -2.18 -6.64
C PRO A 184 1.23 -2.06 -7.88
N ASP A 185 1.00 -3.14 -8.62
CA ASP A 185 0.06 -3.17 -9.74
C ASP A 185 -1.40 -3.31 -9.33
N MET A 186 -1.67 -3.69 -8.07
CA MET A 186 -3.00 -4.00 -7.57
C MET A 186 -3.54 -2.89 -6.66
N PHE A 187 -3.58 -1.66 -7.16
CA PHE A 187 -4.30 -0.58 -6.49
C PHE A 187 -5.82 -0.87 -6.47
N ARG A 188 -6.44 -0.67 -5.30
CA ARG A 188 -7.90 -0.77 -5.10
C ARG A 188 -8.40 0.45 -4.35
N GLY A 189 -9.66 0.81 -4.59
CA GLY A 189 -10.34 1.94 -3.95
C GLY A 189 -10.26 3.24 -4.75
N THR A 190 -10.75 4.31 -4.14
CA THR A 190 -10.85 5.63 -4.77
C THR A 190 -9.57 6.44 -4.52
N VAL A 191 -8.81 6.77 -5.58
CA VAL A 191 -7.50 7.48 -5.52
C VAL A 191 -7.51 8.69 -4.58
N ARG A 192 -8.60 9.45 -4.54
CA ARG A 192 -8.71 10.65 -3.71
C ARG A 192 -8.62 10.33 -2.21
N TYR A 193 -9.30 9.28 -1.76
CA TYR A 193 -9.50 8.96 -0.34
C TYR A 193 -8.67 7.78 0.14
N ALA A 194 -8.15 6.93 -0.76
CA ALA A 194 -7.36 5.76 -0.37
C ALA A 194 -6.12 6.12 0.47
N SER A 195 -5.69 5.23 1.36
CA SER A 195 -4.45 5.44 2.13
C SER A 195 -3.21 5.49 1.24
N ALA A 196 -2.11 6.08 1.73
CA ALA A 196 -0.82 5.99 1.01
C ALA A 196 -0.35 4.53 0.87
N HIS A 197 -0.66 3.67 1.84
CA HIS A 197 -0.32 2.25 1.77
C HIS A 197 -1.09 1.52 0.65
N ALA A 198 -2.36 1.86 0.42
CA ALA A 198 -3.14 1.35 -0.69
C ALA A 198 -2.54 1.76 -2.04
N HIS A 199 -2.06 3.01 -2.18
CA HIS A 199 -1.34 3.46 -3.38
C HIS A 199 -0.05 2.69 -3.65
N LEU A 200 0.65 2.28 -2.59
CA LEU A 200 1.83 1.42 -2.66
C LEU A 200 1.50 -0.05 -2.96
N GLY A 201 0.21 -0.41 -3.01
CA GLY A 201 -0.24 -1.78 -3.24
C GLY A 201 -0.01 -2.70 -2.04
N ARG A 202 0.16 -2.14 -0.84
CA ARG A 202 0.30 -2.93 0.38
C ARG A 202 -1.00 -3.65 0.70
N THR A 203 -0.88 -4.78 1.39
CA THR A 203 -2.03 -5.48 1.95
C THR A 203 -2.75 -4.51 2.88
N ALA A 204 -4.04 -4.33 2.62
CA ALA A 204 -4.86 -3.42 3.40
C ALA A 204 -5.20 -4.02 4.77
N SER A 205 -5.23 -3.16 5.79
CA SER A 205 -5.58 -3.46 7.17
C SER A 205 -6.54 -2.39 7.72
N ARG A 206 -6.93 -2.53 8.99
CA ARG A 206 -7.84 -1.63 9.71
C ARG A 206 -7.37 -0.17 9.67
N ARG A 207 -6.05 0.08 9.67
CA ARG A 207 -5.48 1.43 9.56
C ARG A 207 -5.83 2.13 8.25
N ASP A 208 -6.00 1.39 7.17
CA ASP A 208 -6.25 1.94 5.84
C ASP A 208 -7.65 2.53 5.72
N ASP A 209 -8.65 1.88 6.32
CA ASP A 209 -10.01 2.40 6.41
C ASP A 209 -10.07 3.66 7.29
N LEU A 210 -9.31 3.70 8.38
CA LEU A 210 -9.24 4.86 9.28
C LEU A 210 -8.53 6.05 8.64
N GLU A 211 -7.43 5.83 7.92
CA GLU A 211 -6.75 6.87 7.13
C GLU A 211 -7.68 7.40 6.03
N SER A 212 -8.39 6.51 5.33
CA SER A 212 -9.36 6.90 4.30
C SER A 212 -10.54 7.68 4.88
N LEU A 213 -10.98 7.34 6.10
CA LEU A 213 -11.98 8.11 6.84
C LEU A 213 -11.44 9.51 7.19
N ALA A 214 -10.20 9.64 7.66
CA ALA A 214 -9.60 10.95 7.97
C ALA A 214 -9.60 11.87 6.74
N TYR A 215 -9.17 11.36 5.58
CA TYR A 215 -9.21 12.13 4.32
C TYR A 215 -10.64 12.46 3.88
N THR A 216 -11.59 11.56 4.12
CA THR A 216 -13.02 11.79 3.84
C THR A 216 -13.58 12.93 4.71
N LEU A 217 -13.30 12.93 6.02
CA LEU A 217 -13.77 13.95 6.95
C LEU A 217 -13.17 15.33 6.65
N ILE A 218 -11.87 15.38 6.36
CA ILE A 218 -11.18 16.62 5.97
C ILE A 218 -11.75 17.16 4.66
N PHE A 219 -12.05 16.28 3.70
CA PHE A 219 -12.71 16.68 2.46
C PHE A 219 -14.11 17.25 2.69
N LEU A 220 -14.93 16.62 3.54
CA LEU A 220 -16.26 17.13 3.88
C LEU A 220 -16.21 18.52 4.56
N HIS A 221 -15.18 18.76 5.37
CA HIS A 221 -14.97 20.04 6.05
C HIS A 221 -14.43 21.15 5.13
N GLN A 222 -13.37 20.87 4.36
CA GLN A 222 -12.66 21.88 3.54
C GLN A 222 -13.12 21.95 2.08
N GLY A 223 -13.86 20.94 1.61
CA GLY A 223 -14.30 20.78 0.23
C GLY A 223 -13.22 20.37 -0.78
N ARG A 224 -11.95 20.39 -0.38
CA ARG A 224 -10.82 20.01 -1.24
C ARG A 224 -9.69 19.32 -0.48
N LEU A 225 -8.89 18.56 -1.23
CA LEU A 225 -7.66 17.93 -0.78
C LEU A 225 -6.47 18.36 -1.66
N PRO A 226 -5.26 18.55 -1.12
CA PRO A 226 -4.10 19.07 -1.86
C PRO A 226 -3.63 18.23 -3.04
N TRP A 227 -4.07 16.98 -3.13
CA TRP A 227 -3.70 16.01 -4.18
C TRP A 227 -4.81 15.79 -5.22
N GLN A 228 -5.76 16.71 -5.34
CA GLN A 228 -6.71 16.72 -6.46
C GLN A 228 -6.06 17.31 -7.72
N GLY A 229 -6.50 16.87 -8.91
CA GLY A 229 -6.07 17.42 -10.20
C GLY A 229 -5.03 16.60 -10.98
N PHE A 230 -4.38 15.61 -10.38
CA PHE A 230 -3.45 14.74 -11.10
C PHE A 230 -4.17 13.85 -12.13
N GLN A 231 -3.56 13.70 -13.32
CA GLN A 231 -4.07 12.90 -14.46
C GLN A 231 -2.97 11.98 -15.02
N GLY A 232 -3.36 11.02 -15.87
CA GLY A 232 -2.46 10.06 -16.51
C GLY A 232 -2.17 8.79 -15.71
N ASP A 233 -1.37 7.88 -16.29
CA ASP A 233 -1.08 6.55 -15.73
C ASP A 233 -0.31 6.59 -14.41
N ASN A 234 0.49 7.64 -14.18
CA ASN A 234 1.27 7.83 -12.95
C ASN A 234 0.48 8.57 -11.84
N LYS A 235 -0.82 8.85 -12.05
CA LYS A 235 -1.66 9.58 -11.09
C LYS A 235 -1.61 9.00 -9.68
N SER A 236 -1.73 7.68 -9.54
CA SER A 236 -1.72 7.02 -8.22
C SER A 236 -0.41 7.29 -7.46
N PHE A 237 0.72 7.25 -8.17
CA PHE A 237 2.03 7.51 -7.59
C PHE A 237 2.19 8.98 -7.17
N LEU A 238 1.80 9.93 -8.02
CA LEU A 238 1.86 11.37 -7.70
C LEU A 238 1.00 11.75 -6.49
N VAL A 239 -0.21 11.18 -6.41
CA VAL A 239 -1.10 11.36 -5.26
C VAL A 239 -0.49 10.78 -4.00
N CYS A 240 0.10 9.58 -4.07
CA CYS A 240 0.79 8.96 -2.94
C CYS A 240 1.95 9.82 -2.43
N LYS A 241 2.80 10.32 -3.35
CA LYS A 241 3.91 11.22 -3.02
C LYS A 241 3.40 12.46 -2.29
N LYS A 242 2.37 13.12 -2.84
CA LYS A 242 1.80 14.32 -2.24
C LYS A 242 1.16 14.07 -0.86
N LYS A 243 0.49 12.92 -0.67
CA LYS A 243 -0.07 12.50 0.63
C LYS A 243 1.02 12.33 1.69
N MET A 244 2.16 11.74 1.31
CA MET A 244 3.28 11.52 2.23
C MET A 244 4.09 12.78 2.52
N GLU A 245 4.11 13.75 1.59
CA GLU A 245 4.75 15.06 1.80
C GLU A 245 3.92 16.01 2.67
N THR A 246 2.60 15.83 2.72
CA THR A 246 1.69 16.73 3.44
C THR A 246 1.60 16.33 4.91
N SER A 247 2.06 17.18 5.82
CA SER A 247 1.94 16.94 7.27
C SER A 247 0.50 17.11 7.76
N PRO A 248 0.13 16.48 8.91
CA PRO A 248 -1.16 16.73 9.54
C PRO A 248 -1.43 18.22 9.81
N ASP A 249 -0.42 18.97 10.25
CA ASP A 249 -0.55 20.41 10.50
C ASP A 249 -0.88 21.20 9.22
N THR A 250 -0.23 20.86 8.11
CA THR A 250 -0.50 21.53 6.82
C THR A 250 -1.86 21.14 6.28
N LEU A 251 -2.23 19.86 6.37
CA LEU A 251 -3.52 19.38 5.87
C LEU A 251 -4.70 19.91 6.69
N CYS A 252 -4.55 19.99 8.01
CA CYS A 252 -5.60 20.40 8.94
C CYS A 252 -5.50 21.86 9.39
N CYS A 253 -4.75 22.71 8.69
CA CYS A 253 -4.55 24.12 9.07
C CYS A 253 -5.85 24.89 9.31
N PHE A 254 -6.92 24.55 8.57
CA PHE A 254 -8.26 25.15 8.70
C PHE A 254 -9.30 24.21 9.33
N CYS A 255 -8.87 23.12 9.96
CA CYS A 255 -9.73 22.15 10.63
C CYS A 255 -9.66 22.29 12.16
N PRO A 256 -10.74 21.90 12.87
CA PRO A 256 -10.69 21.69 14.31
C PRO A 256 -9.54 20.76 14.76
N ALA A 257 -8.98 21.03 15.96
CA ALA A 257 -7.88 20.25 16.53
C ALA A 257 -8.16 18.72 16.58
N PRO A 258 -9.37 18.24 16.91
CA PRO A 258 -9.68 16.81 16.89
C PRO A 258 -9.45 16.10 15.55
N LEU A 259 -9.66 16.78 14.42
CA LEU A 259 -9.39 16.20 13.08
C LEU A 259 -7.89 16.03 12.84
N ARG A 260 -7.08 17.00 13.29
CA ARG A 260 -5.63 16.93 13.20
C ARG A 260 -5.08 15.80 14.07
N GLU A 261 -5.54 15.71 15.31
CA GLU A 261 -5.14 14.65 16.26
C GLU A 261 -5.56 13.27 15.76
N PHE A 262 -6.79 13.15 15.23
CA PHE A 262 -7.26 11.92 14.61
C PHE A 262 -6.35 11.51 13.44
N LEU A 263 -6.05 12.44 12.53
CA LEU A 263 -5.15 12.20 11.41
C LEU A 263 -3.76 11.76 11.87
N ASP A 264 -3.17 12.45 12.85
CA ASP A 264 -1.83 12.14 13.36
C ASP A 264 -1.77 10.73 13.97
N ILE A 265 -2.80 10.32 14.72
CA ILE A 265 -2.87 8.96 15.27
C ILE A 265 -2.94 7.93 14.14
N VAL A 266 -3.87 8.08 13.19
CA VAL A 266 -4.11 7.03 12.16
C VAL A 266 -2.94 6.87 11.19
N ILE A 267 -2.25 7.96 10.84
CA ILE A 267 -1.13 7.87 9.90
C ILE A 267 0.10 7.16 10.48
N ASN A 268 0.20 7.09 11.81
CA ASN A 268 1.32 6.50 12.53
C ASN A 268 1.03 5.06 13.03
N MET A 269 -0.14 4.50 12.72
CA MET A 269 -0.51 3.14 13.14
C MET A 269 0.28 2.05 12.39
N LYS A 270 0.68 1.00 13.12
CA LYS A 270 1.31 -0.18 12.51
C LYS A 270 0.30 -1.03 11.75
N PHE A 271 0.81 -1.95 10.92
CA PHE A 271 -0.03 -2.79 10.06
C PHE A 271 -0.95 -3.72 10.84
N ASP A 272 -0.45 -4.31 11.91
CA ASP A 272 -1.13 -5.28 12.78
C ASP A 272 -1.73 -4.66 14.04
N GLU A 273 -1.51 -3.37 14.29
CA GLU A 273 -2.01 -2.64 15.45
C GLU A 273 -3.53 -2.67 15.53
N GLU A 274 -4.05 -2.92 16.73
CA GLU A 274 -5.48 -2.87 17.01
C GLU A 274 -5.91 -1.42 17.31
N PRO A 275 -6.81 -0.83 16.51
CA PRO A 275 -7.20 0.55 16.74
C PRO A 275 -8.00 0.72 18.03
N ASN A 276 -7.61 1.70 18.86
CA ASN A 276 -8.40 2.10 20.01
C ASN A 276 -9.55 3.02 19.57
N TYR A 277 -10.62 2.43 19.03
CA TYR A 277 -11.80 3.17 18.56
C TYR A 277 -12.42 4.07 19.64
N SER A 278 -12.36 3.67 20.91
CA SER A 278 -12.90 4.48 22.01
C SER A 278 -12.13 5.80 22.20
N LYS A 279 -10.78 5.76 22.12
CA LYS A 279 -9.94 6.97 22.16
C LYS A 279 -10.23 7.84 20.94
N LEU A 280 -10.31 7.26 19.74
CA LEU A 280 -10.56 7.98 18.49
C LEU A 280 -11.93 8.68 18.49
N ILE A 281 -12.97 8.00 18.99
CA ILE A 281 -14.32 8.58 19.15
C ILE A 281 -14.29 9.75 20.14
N SER A 282 -13.56 9.59 21.25
CA SER A 282 -13.53 10.59 22.32
C SER A 282 -12.90 11.92 21.90
N LEU A 283 -12.00 11.91 20.91
CA LEU A 283 -11.39 13.14 20.35
C LEU A 283 -12.45 14.12 19.84
N PHE A 284 -13.50 13.60 19.21
CA PHE A 284 -14.56 14.42 18.63
C PHE A 284 -15.61 14.85 19.66
N GLY A 285 -15.54 14.34 20.89
CA GLY A 285 -16.54 14.59 21.93
C GLY A 285 -16.76 16.08 22.23
N SER A 286 -15.70 16.88 22.19
CA SER A 286 -15.77 18.35 22.40
C SER A 286 -16.47 19.12 21.29
N LEU A 287 -16.57 18.53 20.09
CA LEU A 287 -17.24 19.11 18.92
C LEU A 287 -18.70 18.65 18.78
N LEU A 288 -19.14 17.69 19.58
CA LEU A 288 -20.52 17.23 19.58
C LEU A 288 -21.38 18.20 20.39
N GLY A 289 -22.53 18.59 19.84
CA GLY A 289 -23.52 19.36 20.58
C GLY A 289 -23.94 18.66 21.88
N PRO A 290 -24.27 19.43 22.94
CA PRO A 290 -24.55 18.90 24.28
C PRO A 290 -25.81 18.03 24.33
N ASP A 291 -26.76 18.22 23.42
CA ASP A 291 -28.00 17.44 23.33
C ASP A 291 -27.96 16.42 22.19
N PRO A 292 -27.91 15.11 22.48
CA PRO A 292 -27.97 14.04 21.48
C PRO A 292 -29.22 14.08 20.58
N ALA A 293 -30.34 14.63 21.04
CA ALA A 293 -31.58 14.70 20.27
C ALA A 293 -31.52 15.73 19.14
N ILE A 294 -30.77 16.82 19.35
CA ILE A 294 -30.64 17.94 18.41
C ILE A 294 -29.55 17.67 17.37
N ARG A 295 -28.63 16.72 17.64
CA ARG A 295 -27.54 16.39 16.72
C ARG A 295 -28.03 16.10 15.30
N PRO A 296 -27.26 16.49 14.27
CA PRO A 296 -27.64 16.29 12.89
C PRO A 296 -27.63 14.81 12.49
N ILE A 297 -26.82 13.97 13.16
CA ILE A 297 -26.74 12.52 12.95
C ILE A 297 -26.84 11.81 14.30
N ASN A 298 -27.49 10.65 14.32
CA ASN A 298 -27.58 9.77 15.48
C ASN A 298 -26.18 9.18 15.78
N THR A 299 -25.73 9.34 17.04
CA THR A 299 -24.41 8.89 17.53
C THR A 299 -24.50 7.78 18.60
N ASP A 300 -25.66 7.13 18.75
CA ASP A 300 -25.91 6.05 19.72
C ASP A 300 -24.94 4.87 19.55
N GLY A 301 -24.47 4.65 18.31
CA GLY A 301 -23.49 3.62 17.99
C GLY A 301 -22.19 3.80 18.74
N ALA A 302 -21.70 5.03 18.81
CA ALA A 302 -20.46 5.39 19.46
C ALA A 302 -20.55 5.36 20.99
N GLN A 303 -21.69 5.74 21.56
CA GLN A 303 -21.90 5.67 23.00
C GLN A 303 -21.81 4.22 23.51
N LYS A 304 -22.26 3.24 22.72
CA LYS A 304 -22.09 1.81 23.01
C LYS A 304 -20.64 1.38 23.02
N VAL A 305 -19.81 1.88 22.10
CA VAL A 305 -18.37 1.58 22.06
C VAL A 305 -17.67 2.11 23.32
N ILE A 306 -17.99 3.34 23.73
CA ILE A 306 -17.42 3.96 24.95
C ILE A 306 -17.84 3.17 26.21
N ILE A 307 -19.12 2.82 26.34
CA ILE A 307 -19.64 2.09 27.52
C ILE A 307 -19.07 0.67 27.62
N GLN A 308 -18.94 -0.05 26.50
CA GLN A 308 -18.36 -1.40 26.48
C GLN A 308 -16.90 -1.41 26.98
N VAL A 309 -16.13 -0.36 26.69
CA VAL A 309 -14.77 -0.20 27.22
C VAL A 309 -14.77 0.17 28.70
N GLY A 310 -15.68 1.04 29.14
CA GLY A 310 -15.86 1.38 30.55
C GLY A 310 -16.18 0.16 31.43
N GLN A 311 -16.97 -0.78 30.92
CA GLN A 311 -17.27 -2.05 31.60
C GLN A 311 -16.06 -3.01 31.62
N LYS A 312 -15.24 -3.06 30.57
CA LYS A 312 -13.98 -3.83 30.55
C LYS A 312 -12.91 -3.26 31.47
N ARG A 313 -12.88 -1.93 31.67
CA ARG A 313 -11.99 -1.24 32.63
C ARG A 313 -12.35 -1.51 34.09
N GLY A 314 -13.53 -2.05 34.39
CA GLY A 314 -13.89 -2.52 35.74
C GLY A 314 -13.07 -3.71 36.27
N ARG A 315 -12.04 -4.16 35.54
CA ARG A 315 -11.16 -5.27 35.95
C ARG A 315 -9.65 -5.06 35.79
N LEU A 316 -9.16 -3.89 35.38
CA LEU A 316 -7.73 -3.59 35.37
C LEU A 316 -7.51 -2.11 35.69
N ASN A 317 -6.72 -1.87 36.74
CA ASN A 317 -6.34 -0.54 37.24
C ASN A 317 -5.69 0.31 36.14
N LEU A 318 -5.99 1.61 36.20
CA LEU A 318 -5.35 2.67 35.42
C LEU A 318 -3.91 2.85 35.93
N GLU A 319 -2.95 2.30 35.22
CA GLU A 319 -1.60 2.87 35.20
C GLU A 319 -1.59 3.92 34.09
N GLU A 320 -1.39 5.18 34.49
CA GLU A 320 -1.05 6.27 33.58
C GLU A 320 0.34 5.96 33.00
N GLU A 321 0.39 5.33 31.82
CA GLU A 321 1.62 5.26 31.06
C GLU A 321 1.99 6.67 30.61
N GLU A 322 3.01 7.25 31.25
CA GLU A 322 3.73 8.43 30.75
C GLU A 322 4.06 8.24 29.26
N GLU A 323 3.49 9.12 28.44
CA GLU A 323 3.59 9.06 27.00
C GLU A 323 5.04 9.35 26.58
N GLN A 324 5.86 8.30 26.44
CA GLN A 324 7.16 8.42 25.78
C GLN A 324 6.95 9.03 24.39
N PRO A 325 7.83 9.95 23.94
CA PRO A 325 7.68 10.58 22.64
C PRO A 325 7.69 9.50 21.55
N ARG A 326 6.49 9.21 21.01
CA ARG A 326 6.32 8.26 19.91
C ARG A 326 7.18 8.75 18.76
N LYS A 327 8.16 7.95 18.36
CA LYS A 327 8.96 8.23 17.15
C LYS A 327 7.99 8.41 15.99
N LYS A 328 7.98 9.61 15.40
CA LYS A 328 7.15 9.98 14.25
C LYS A 328 7.37 8.95 13.15
N VAL A 329 6.38 8.09 12.89
CA VAL A 329 6.56 6.88 12.07
C VAL A 329 6.62 7.21 10.57
N ARG A 330 6.05 8.33 10.13
CA ARG A 330 5.82 8.52 8.69
C ARG A 330 6.85 9.38 7.95
N MET A 331 7.51 10.32 8.62
CA MET A 331 8.57 11.14 8.04
C MET A 331 9.51 11.61 9.14
N GLY A 332 10.62 10.90 9.33
CA GLY A 332 11.87 11.58 9.68
C GLY A 332 12.27 12.54 8.55
N VAL A 333 13.24 13.40 8.80
CA VAL A 333 13.70 14.37 7.80
C VAL A 333 14.21 13.58 6.57
N PRO A 334 13.82 13.95 5.33
CA PRO A 334 14.36 13.30 4.15
C PRO A 334 15.88 13.28 4.18
N ALA A 335 16.45 12.10 4.33
CA ALA A 335 17.89 11.92 4.34
C ALA A 335 18.26 11.00 3.18
N THR A 336 19.18 11.42 2.33
CA THR A 336 19.82 10.49 1.41
C THR A 336 20.93 9.77 2.19
N GLN A 337 20.81 8.45 2.27
CA GLN A 337 21.76 7.61 3.00
C GLN A 337 22.19 6.44 2.12
N TRP A 338 23.35 5.90 2.46
CA TRP A 338 23.82 4.62 1.94
C TRP A 338 23.00 3.51 2.57
N ILE A 339 22.41 2.67 1.72
CA ILE A 339 21.76 1.41 2.12
C ILE A 339 22.75 0.31 1.79
N SER A 340 23.33 -0.29 2.83
CA SER A 340 24.35 -1.33 2.72
C SER A 340 23.80 -2.67 3.18
N ILE A 341 23.97 -3.69 2.35
CA ILE A 341 23.52 -5.05 2.64
C ILE A 341 24.76 -5.94 2.77
N TYR A 342 24.83 -6.66 3.89
CA TYR A 342 25.91 -7.57 4.22
C TYR A 342 25.39 -9.00 4.26
N ASN A 343 26.13 -9.93 3.64
CA ASN A 343 25.83 -11.36 3.70
C ASN A 343 26.99 -12.10 4.34
N ALA A 344 26.65 -13.10 5.17
CA ALA A 344 27.65 -14.04 5.67
C ALA A 344 28.21 -14.87 4.51
N ARG A 345 29.54 -14.97 4.40
CA ARG A 345 30.21 -15.82 3.41
C ARG A 345 31.40 -16.53 4.05
N LYS A 346 31.90 -17.57 3.37
CA LYS A 346 33.22 -18.13 3.71
C LYS A 346 34.28 -17.03 3.61
N PRO A 347 35.34 -17.07 4.44
CA PRO A 347 36.39 -16.06 4.42
C PRO A 347 36.90 -15.83 2.99
N MET A 348 36.76 -14.60 2.50
CA MET A 348 37.19 -14.18 1.17
C MET A 348 37.84 -12.79 1.23
N LYS A 349 38.69 -12.49 0.24
CA LYS A 349 39.28 -11.17 0.08
C LYS A 349 38.27 -10.24 -0.61
N GLN A 350 37.96 -9.11 0.03
CA GLN A 350 37.11 -8.05 -0.51
C GLN A 350 37.83 -6.71 -0.38
N ARG A 351 37.71 -5.85 -1.40
CA ARG A 351 38.23 -4.49 -1.42
C ARG A 351 37.11 -3.55 -1.84
N TYR A 352 37.10 -2.36 -1.27
CA TYR A 352 36.15 -1.30 -1.65
C TYR A 352 36.91 -0.02 -1.99
N HIS A 353 36.39 0.73 -2.95
CA HIS A 353 36.79 2.08 -3.28
C HIS A 353 35.52 2.94 -3.33
N TYR A 354 35.55 4.12 -2.73
CA TYR A 354 34.42 5.06 -2.70
C TYR A 354 34.92 6.47 -3.02
N ASN A 355 34.02 7.36 -3.41
CA ASN A 355 34.36 8.70 -3.91
C ASN A 355 35.30 8.66 -5.12
N VAL A 356 35.13 7.66 -5.99
CA VAL A 356 35.97 7.49 -7.19
C VAL A 356 35.43 8.35 -8.31
N ALA A 357 36.27 9.25 -8.84
CA ALA A 357 35.99 10.01 -10.04
C ALA A 357 36.24 9.18 -11.31
N ASP A 358 35.60 9.55 -12.41
CA ASP A 358 35.66 8.86 -13.71
C ASP A 358 37.10 8.57 -14.17
N THR A 359 38.01 9.53 -14.00
CA THR A 359 39.42 9.42 -14.43
C THR A 359 40.23 8.38 -13.66
N LYS A 360 39.81 8.03 -12.42
CA LYS A 360 40.52 7.09 -11.55
C LYS A 360 39.91 5.69 -11.57
N LEU A 361 38.76 5.52 -12.23
CA LEU A 361 38.04 4.26 -12.29
C LEU A 361 38.91 3.12 -12.84
N ALA A 362 39.57 3.35 -13.99
CA ALA A 362 40.40 2.34 -14.65
C ALA A 362 41.55 1.85 -13.76
N GLN A 363 42.25 2.77 -13.08
CA GLN A 363 43.38 2.44 -12.20
C GLN A 363 42.98 1.50 -11.07
N HIS A 364 41.80 1.72 -10.47
CA HIS A 364 41.31 0.86 -9.39
C HIS A 364 40.88 -0.53 -9.89
N VAL A 365 40.27 -0.61 -11.07
CA VAL A 365 39.84 -1.87 -11.67
C VAL A 365 41.04 -2.72 -12.10
N GLU A 366 42.03 -2.13 -12.76
CA GLU A 366 43.26 -2.82 -13.18
C GLU A 366 44.03 -3.38 -11.98
N LYS A 367 44.17 -2.58 -10.91
CA LYS A 367 44.80 -3.04 -9.67
C LYS A 367 44.02 -4.19 -9.00
N GLY A 368 42.69 -4.16 -9.09
CA GLY A 368 41.83 -5.25 -8.63
C GLY A 368 42.07 -6.54 -9.42
N ASN A 369 42.00 -6.44 -10.74
CA ASN A 369 42.20 -7.56 -11.66
C ASN A 369 43.59 -8.21 -11.50
N ALA A 370 44.63 -7.40 -11.30
CA ALA A 370 46.00 -7.88 -11.04
C ALA A 370 46.10 -8.72 -9.75
N GLU A 371 45.20 -8.48 -8.78
CA GLU A 371 45.11 -9.24 -7.52
C GLU A 371 44.05 -10.35 -7.57
N GLY A 372 43.45 -10.63 -8.73
CA GLY A 372 42.38 -11.61 -8.89
C GLY A 372 41.05 -11.21 -8.24
N LEU A 373 40.82 -9.90 -8.04
CA LEU A 373 39.58 -9.35 -7.50
C LEU A 373 38.72 -8.77 -8.62
N TYR A 374 37.51 -9.29 -8.76
CA TYR A 374 36.55 -8.84 -9.77
C TYR A 374 35.47 -7.96 -9.14
N ILE A 375 34.93 -7.02 -9.92
CA ILE A 375 33.86 -6.13 -9.50
C ILE A 375 32.59 -6.95 -9.24
N SER A 376 32.05 -6.86 -8.02
CA SER A 376 30.82 -7.55 -7.64
C SER A 376 29.64 -6.61 -7.47
N CYS A 377 29.87 -5.36 -7.06
CA CYS A 377 28.83 -4.36 -6.90
C CYS A 377 29.38 -2.97 -7.20
N VAL A 378 28.59 -2.18 -7.95
CA VAL A 378 28.81 -0.74 -8.15
C VAL A 378 27.62 0.05 -7.64
N ALA A 379 27.88 1.24 -7.12
CA ALA A 379 26.88 2.22 -6.73
C ALA A 379 27.41 3.62 -7.03
N SER A 380 26.50 4.60 -7.11
CA SER A 380 26.87 6.01 -7.27
C SER A 380 26.23 6.84 -6.17
N CYS A 381 26.95 7.88 -5.73
CA CYS A 381 26.43 8.95 -4.90
C CYS A 381 26.72 10.27 -5.60
N SER A 382 25.67 10.94 -6.06
CA SER A 382 25.76 12.07 -6.98
C SER A 382 26.50 11.64 -8.27
N ASP A 383 27.73 12.13 -8.47
CA ASP A 383 28.56 11.85 -9.65
C ASP A 383 29.87 11.11 -9.27
N LEU A 384 29.90 10.49 -8.07
CA LEU A 384 31.04 9.72 -7.59
C LEU A 384 30.69 8.25 -7.43
N TRP A 385 31.62 7.38 -7.83
CA TRP A 385 31.42 5.93 -7.82
C TRP A 385 31.91 5.28 -6.52
N ALA A 386 31.16 4.27 -6.11
CA ALA A 386 31.57 3.28 -5.12
C ALA A 386 31.63 1.91 -5.79
N ILE A 387 32.78 1.23 -5.65
CA ILE A 387 33.09 -0.03 -6.34
C ILE A 387 33.54 -1.03 -5.29
N ILE A 388 32.96 -2.22 -5.36
CA ILE A 388 33.30 -3.34 -4.50
C ILE A 388 33.86 -4.45 -5.37
N LEU A 389 35.04 -4.95 -5.00
CA LEU A 389 35.72 -6.04 -5.67
C LEU A 389 35.89 -7.20 -4.69
N ASP A 390 35.57 -8.43 -5.11
CA ASP A 390 35.76 -9.62 -4.29
C ASP A 390 36.31 -10.81 -5.09
N ALA A 391 36.96 -11.72 -4.37
CA ALA A 391 37.50 -12.98 -4.90
C ALA A 391 36.51 -14.16 -4.81
N GLY A 392 35.31 -13.93 -4.24
CA GLY A 392 34.33 -15.00 -3.98
C GLY A 392 33.42 -15.31 -5.16
N ASN A 393 33.54 -14.55 -6.24
CA ASN A 393 32.75 -14.69 -7.45
C ASN A 393 33.38 -15.71 -8.41
N LYS A 394 32.55 -16.35 -9.25
CA LYS A 394 33.00 -17.38 -10.22
C LYS A 394 33.32 -16.77 -11.58
N PHE A 395 33.68 -15.49 -11.62
CA PHE A 395 33.89 -14.78 -12.87
C PHE A 395 35.24 -15.17 -13.48
N THR A 396 35.26 -15.33 -14.79
CA THR A 396 36.48 -15.68 -15.54
C THR A 396 37.04 -14.49 -16.32
N SER A 397 36.18 -13.54 -16.70
CA SER A 397 36.56 -12.31 -17.37
C SER A 397 35.51 -11.24 -17.10
N GLN A 398 35.92 -9.96 -17.07
CA GLN A 398 35.03 -8.82 -16.91
C GLN A 398 35.37 -7.70 -17.89
N VAL A 399 34.32 -7.02 -18.36
CA VAL A 399 34.39 -5.79 -19.13
C VAL A 399 33.48 -4.75 -18.48
N TYR A 400 33.82 -3.48 -18.59
CA TYR A 400 32.99 -2.40 -18.08
C TYR A 400 32.97 -1.24 -19.08
N GLU A 401 31.89 -0.47 -19.05
CA GLU A 401 31.73 0.76 -19.82
C GLU A 401 31.21 1.87 -18.93
N LEU A 402 31.88 3.02 -19.00
CA LEU A 402 31.39 4.28 -18.46
C LEU A 402 30.85 5.12 -19.62
N SER A 403 29.53 5.29 -19.66
CA SER A 403 28.85 6.02 -20.74
C SER A 403 28.12 7.25 -20.18
N PRO A 404 28.11 8.40 -20.90
CA PRO A 404 27.28 9.55 -20.54
C PRO A 404 25.78 9.27 -20.75
N LEU A 405 25.45 8.20 -21.49
CA LEU A 405 24.08 7.76 -21.69
C LEU A 405 23.72 6.70 -20.66
N PHE A 406 22.53 6.81 -20.07
CA PHE A 406 22.02 5.80 -19.15
C PHE A 406 21.73 4.50 -19.90
N LEU A 407 22.61 3.50 -19.73
CA LEU A 407 22.66 2.21 -20.44
C LEU A 407 22.85 2.35 -21.96
N HIS A 408 24.11 2.29 -22.39
CA HIS A 408 24.48 2.30 -23.80
C HIS A 408 24.05 1.00 -24.51
N LYS A 409 22.96 1.08 -25.27
CA LYS A 409 22.30 -0.09 -25.87
C LYS A 409 23.21 -0.85 -26.85
N GLU A 410 23.94 -0.15 -27.71
CA GLU A 410 24.76 -0.77 -28.76
C GLU A 410 25.90 -1.59 -28.15
N TRP A 411 26.62 -1.01 -27.19
CA TRP A 411 27.69 -1.71 -26.48
C TRP A 411 27.17 -2.95 -25.72
N ILE A 412 26.05 -2.83 -25.01
CA ILE A 412 25.46 -3.97 -24.28
C ILE A 412 25.12 -5.12 -25.23
N MET A 413 24.52 -4.81 -26.39
CA MET A 413 24.18 -5.82 -27.40
C MET A 413 25.44 -6.52 -27.94
N GLU A 414 26.48 -5.75 -28.27
CA GLU A 414 27.76 -6.30 -28.73
C GLU A 414 28.41 -7.22 -27.68
N GLN A 415 28.35 -6.84 -26.41
CA GLN A 415 28.90 -7.67 -25.33
C GLN A 415 28.06 -8.93 -25.06
N TRP A 416 26.74 -8.87 -25.23
CA TRP A 416 25.88 -10.06 -25.16
C TRP A 416 26.23 -11.08 -26.26
N GLU A 417 26.51 -10.64 -27.49
CA GLU A 417 26.98 -11.51 -28.58
C GLU A 417 28.31 -12.20 -28.24
N LYS A 418 29.16 -11.52 -27.47
CA LYS A 418 30.44 -12.05 -26.96
C LYS A 418 30.29 -12.93 -25.72
N ASN A 419 29.06 -13.26 -25.30
CA ASN A 419 28.73 -14.03 -24.09
C ASN A 419 29.13 -13.37 -22.76
N TYR A 420 29.22 -12.04 -22.72
CA TYR A 420 29.28 -11.31 -21.46
C TYR A 420 27.86 -11.03 -20.97
N TYR A 421 27.61 -11.14 -19.68
CA TYR A 421 26.31 -10.84 -19.09
C TYR A 421 26.43 -9.74 -18.04
N ILE A 422 25.44 -8.85 -17.95
CA ILE A 422 25.43 -7.77 -16.96
C ILE A 422 25.42 -8.37 -15.56
N SER A 423 26.46 -8.06 -14.79
CA SER A 423 26.66 -8.53 -13.42
C SER A 423 26.41 -7.43 -12.39
N SER A 424 26.73 -6.17 -12.72
CA SER A 424 26.43 -5.02 -11.89
C SER A 424 26.25 -3.76 -12.73
N LEU A 425 25.43 -2.81 -12.27
CA LEU A 425 25.29 -1.52 -12.92
C LEU A 425 24.94 -0.44 -11.89
N ALA A 426 25.36 0.80 -12.17
CA ALA A 426 25.00 1.98 -11.39
C ALA A 426 24.84 3.18 -12.32
N GLY A 427 23.97 4.11 -11.94
CA GLY A 427 23.79 5.39 -12.64
C GLY A 427 24.12 6.56 -11.72
N ALA A 428 24.72 7.60 -12.28
CA ALA A 428 25.00 8.87 -11.62
C ALA A 428 23.85 9.87 -11.80
N THR A 429 23.86 10.94 -11.02
CA THR A 429 22.83 11.99 -11.08
C THR A 429 22.87 12.77 -12.39
N ASN A 430 24.06 12.96 -12.98
CA ASN A 430 24.24 13.58 -14.29
C ASN A 430 23.72 12.75 -15.47
N GLY A 431 23.23 11.53 -15.24
CA GLY A 431 22.71 10.63 -16.27
C GLY A 431 23.72 9.63 -16.82
N SER A 432 24.99 9.75 -16.44
CA SER A 432 26.02 8.76 -16.78
C SER A 432 25.74 7.41 -16.14
N SER A 433 26.23 6.34 -16.73
CA SER A 433 26.11 4.98 -16.20
C SER A 433 27.41 4.22 -16.28
N LEU A 434 27.64 3.41 -15.25
CA LEU A 434 28.69 2.41 -15.20
C LEU A 434 28.03 1.04 -15.30
N VAL A 435 28.32 0.31 -16.39
CA VAL A 435 27.81 -1.03 -16.64
C VAL A 435 28.97 -2.01 -16.58
N VAL A 436 28.83 -3.06 -15.78
CA VAL A 436 29.82 -4.14 -15.67
C VAL A 436 29.20 -5.42 -16.18
N MET A 437 29.88 -6.08 -17.12
CA MET A 437 29.49 -7.35 -17.70
C MET A 437 30.58 -8.40 -17.45
N SER A 438 30.19 -9.63 -17.16
CA SER A 438 31.10 -10.70 -16.73
C SER A 438 30.83 -12.02 -17.45
N LYS A 439 31.90 -12.80 -17.67
CA LYS A 439 31.88 -14.20 -18.09
C LYS A 439 32.03 -15.13 -16.89
N GLY A 440 31.53 -16.36 -17.01
CA GLY A 440 31.49 -17.33 -15.90
C GLY A 440 30.27 -17.16 -14.98
N THR A 441 29.27 -16.38 -15.41
CA THR A 441 27.97 -16.32 -14.73
C THR A 441 27.17 -17.59 -15.01
N GLN A 442 26.16 -17.87 -14.19
CA GLN A 442 25.23 -18.98 -14.44
C GLN A 442 24.09 -18.58 -15.41
N PHE A 443 24.11 -17.33 -15.89
CA PHE A 443 23.02 -16.78 -16.69
C PHE A 443 23.03 -17.33 -18.11
N THR A 444 21.85 -17.63 -18.64
CA THR A 444 21.71 -18.12 -20.03
C THR A 444 21.09 -17.08 -20.95
N GLN A 445 20.20 -16.24 -20.42
CA GLN A 445 19.51 -15.21 -21.18
C GLN A 445 19.27 -13.99 -20.28
N GLN A 446 19.44 -12.78 -20.83
CA GLN A 446 19.18 -11.53 -20.14
C GLN A 446 18.24 -10.62 -20.92
N SER A 447 17.52 -9.78 -20.17
CA SER A 447 16.70 -8.70 -20.70
C SER A 447 16.73 -7.55 -19.71
N TYR A 448 16.80 -6.32 -20.20
CA TYR A 448 16.73 -5.14 -19.35
C TYR A 448 15.62 -4.19 -19.81
N LYS A 449 15.17 -3.33 -18.90
CA LYS A 449 14.23 -2.25 -19.19
C LYS A 449 14.64 -0.97 -18.47
N VAL A 450 14.61 0.12 -19.21
CA VAL A 450 14.72 1.49 -18.68
C VAL A 450 13.34 2.14 -18.69
N SER A 451 12.97 2.81 -17.60
CA SER A 451 11.68 3.48 -17.49
C SER A 451 11.74 4.63 -16.48
N GLU A 452 10.91 5.65 -16.66
CA GLU A 452 10.78 6.77 -15.72
C GLU A 452 10.04 6.40 -14.42
N SER A 453 9.28 5.30 -14.45
CA SER A 453 8.63 4.73 -13.27
C SER A 453 9.08 3.29 -13.08
N PHE A 454 8.99 2.79 -11.84
CA PHE A 454 9.41 1.43 -11.56
C PHE A 454 8.61 0.41 -12.41
N PRO A 455 9.24 -0.39 -13.28
CA PRO A 455 8.56 -1.13 -14.34
C PRO A 455 7.92 -2.45 -13.87
N PHE A 456 7.13 -2.43 -12.78
CA PHE A 456 6.60 -3.64 -12.15
C PHE A 456 5.78 -4.53 -13.10
N LYS A 457 4.91 -3.96 -13.94
CA LYS A 457 4.11 -4.75 -14.93
C LYS A 457 5.00 -5.57 -15.86
N TRP A 458 6.13 -5.02 -16.27
CA TRP A 458 7.09 -5.73 -17.13
C TRP A 458 7.82 -6.83 -16.37
N ILE A 459 8.24 -6.55 -15.13
CA ILE A 459 8.86 -7.55 -14.24
C ILE A 459 7.90 -8.72 -14.00
N SER A 460 6.64 -8.42 -13.68
CA SER A 460 5.58 -9.41 -13.45
C SER A 460 5.35 -10.32 -14.67
N LYS A 461 5.35 -9.75 -15.87
CA LYS A 461 5.30 -10.54 -17.11
C LYS A 461 6.54 -11.43 -17.26
N LYS A 462 7.74 -10.89 -17.01
CA LYS A 462 9.02 -11.60 -17.15
C LYS A 462 9.21 -12.73 -16.14
N TRP A 463 8.69 -12.60 -14.92
CA TRP A 463 8.66 -13.70 -13.96
C TRP A 463 7.87 -14.90 -14.47
N LYS A 464 6.72 -14.68 -15.12
CA LYS A 464 5.93 -15.75 -15.74
C LYS A 464 6.68 -16.43 -16.89
N GLU A 465 7.62 -15.71 -17.53
CA GLU A 465 8.52 -16.23 -18.56
C GLU A 465 9.79 -16.89 -17.96
N GLY A 466 9.92 -17.00 -16.62
CA GLY A 466 11.05 -17.64 -15.93
C GLY A 466 12.30 -16.77 -15.75
N PHE A 467 12.21 -15.47 -16.04
CA PHE A 467 13.29 -14.52 -15.76
C PHE A 467 13.21 -14.03 -14.32
N HIS A 468 14.36 -13.74 -13.71
CA HIS A 468 14.46 -13.22 -12.35
C HIS A 468 15.28 -11.93 -12.34
N VAL A 469 14.92 -10.95 -11.51
CA VAL A 469 15.70 -9.71 -11.36
C VAL A 469 17.06 -10.04 -10.76
N THR A 470 18.13 -9.61 -11.41
CA THR A 470 19.52 -9.86 -10.96
C THR A 470 20.29 -8.60 -10.64
N SER A 471 19.92 -7.46 -11.23
CA SER A 471 20.52 -6.17 -10.92
C SER A 471 19.52 -5.04 -11.18
N MET A 472 19.66 -3.95 -10.43
CA MET A 472 18.87 -2.73 -10.59
C MET A 472 19.79 -1.51 -10.39
N ALA A 473 19.49 -0.43 -11.10
CA ALA A 473 20.10 0.86 -10.86
C ALA A 473 19.13 2.00 -11.16
N THR A 474 19.55 3.19 -10.80
CA THR A 474 18.83 4.44 -11.04
C THR A 474 19.79 5.49 -11.57
N ALA A 475 19.30 6.41 -12.40
CA ALA A 475 19.99 7.64 -12.79
C ALA A 475 18.99 8.78 -12.78
N GLY A 476 19.10 9.67 -11.79
CA GLY A 476 18.06 10.64 -11.48
C GLY A 476 16.73 9.94 -11.12
N SER A 477 15.69 10.19 -11.90
CA SER A 477 14.36 9.55 -11.75
C SER A 477 14.20 8.25 -12.56
N ARG A 478 15.12 7.93 -13.47
CA ARG A 478 15.01 6.76 -14.35
C ARG A 478 15.46 5.50 -13.63
N TRP A 479 14.69 4.43 -13.81
CA TRP A 479 14.96 3.09 -13.32
C TRP A 479 15.53 2.22 -14.42
N ALA A 480 16.53 1.42 -14.09
CA ALA A 480 17.04 0.33 -14.89
C ALA A 480 16.87 -0.98 -14.13
N VAL A 481 16.21 -1.96 -14.76
CA VAL A 481 16.03 -3.29 -14.18
C VAL A 481 16.56 -4.34 -15.16
N VAL A 482 17.47 -5.18 -14.69
CA VAL A 482 18.03 -6.31 -15.45
C VAL A 482 17.46 -7.61 -14.89
N MET A 483 16.95 -8.45 -15.79
CA MET A 483 16.43 -9.77 -15.46
C MET A 483 17.17 -10.85 -16.23
N SER A 484 17.49 -11.95 -15.56
CA SER A 484 18.26 -13.07 -16.11
C SER A 484 17.54 -14.40 -15.90
N ARG A 485 17.69 -15.33 -16.85
CA ARG A 485 17.34 -16.75 -16.70
C ARG A 485 18.49 -17.52 -16.05
N ASN A 486 18.15 -18.60 -15.34
CA ASN A 486 19.09 -19.44 -14.60
C ASN A 486 19.90 -18.67 -13.53
N SER A 487 19.26 -17.72 -12.86
CA SER A 487 19.86 -16.91 -11.79
C SER A 487 20.19 -17.68 -10.51
N GLY A 488 19.75 -18.94 -10.40
CA GLY A 488 19.87 -19.73 -9.17
C GLY A 488 18.79 -19.42 -8.13
N PHE A 489 17.78 -18.60 -8.44
CA PHE A 489 16.63 -18.32 -7.56
C PHE A 489 15.47 -19.28 -7.83
N SER A 490 14.78 -19.71 -6.77
CA SER A 490 13.58 -20.56 -6.84
C SER A 490 12.33 -19.70 -6.89
N ASN A 491 12.28 -18.68 -6.03
CA ASN A 491 11.22 -17.69 -5.96
C ASN A 491 11.79 -16.29 -5.80
N GLN A 492 11.08 -15.30 -6.35
CA GLN A 492 11.34 -13.89 -6.13
C GLN A 492 10.04 -13.18 -5.79
N VAL A 493 10.10 -12.33 -4.78
CA VAL A 493 9.05 -11.38 -4.48
C VAL A 493 9.69 -10.00 -4.48
N VAL A 494 9.53 -9.29 -5.58
CA VAL A 494 9.57 -7.81 -5.53
C VAL A 494 8.38 -7.47 -4.62
N VAL A 495 8.59 -6.68 -3.59
CA VAL A 495 8.40 -5.24 -3.70
C VAL A 495 8.36 -4.74 -2.27
N GLU A 496 9.41 -4.08 -1.86
CA GLU A 496 9.16 -2.97 -0.98
C GLU A 496 9.59 -1.72 -1.73
N LEU A 497 8.61 -1.20 -2.46
CA LEU A 497 8.65 0.15 -3.02
C LEU A 497 8.08 1.00 -1.94
N ASP A 498 8.96 1.75 -1.32
CA ASP A 498 8.56 2.66 -0.26
C ASP A 498 9.32 3.96 -0.46
N PHE A 499 8.66 5.05 -0.08
CA PHE A 499 9.29 6.35 0.05
C PHE A 499 10.19 6.39 1.30
N LEU A 500 10.06 5.37 2.17
CA LEU A 500 10.87 5.08 3.36
C LEU A 500 11.69 3.79 3.17
N TYR A 501 12.65 3.53 4.06
CA TYR A 501 13.29 2.21 4.12
C TYR A 501 12.30 1.21 4.75
N PRO A 502 11.95 0.12 4.07
CA PRO A 502 10.83 -0.71 4.46
C PRO A 502 11.26 -1.78 5.48
N SER A 503 11.56 -1.36 6.71
CA SER A 503 12.09 -2.28 7.73
C SER A 503 11.12 -3.39 8.14
N GLU A 504 9.80 -3.11 8.13
CA GLU A 504 8.79 -4.06 8.59
C GLU A 504 8.71 -5.31 7.71
N GLY A 505 8.52 -5.17 6.39
CA GLY A 505 8.40 -6.34 5.53
C GLY A 505 9.73 -6.99 5.17
N ILE A 506 10.89 -6.32 5.30
CA ILE A 506 12.20 -7.01 5.27
C ILE A 506 12.27 -8.06 6.38
N HIS A 507 11.94 -7.71 7.62
CA HIS A 507 12.07 -8.62 8.76
C HIS A 507 11.09 -9.81 8.66
N GLU A 508 9.83 -9.56 8.28
CA GLU A 508 8.86 -10.64 8.06
C GLU A 508 9.29 -11.59 6.95
N ARG A 509 9.84 -11.06 5.85
CA ARG A 509 10.31 -11.87 4.71
C ARG A 509 11.59 -12.62 5.03
N TRP A 510 12.47 -12.08 5.86
CA TRP A 510 13.64 -12.81 6.36
C TRP A 510 13.25 -14.06 7.16
N ASN A 511 12.22 -13.95 8.00
CA ASN A 511 11.65 -15.09 8.73
C ASN A 511 11.08 -16.15 7.78
N SER A 512 10.58 -15.72 6.62
CA SER A 512 10.07 -16.59 5.56
C SER A 512 11.16 -17.14 4.62
N GLY A 513 12.45 -16.91 4.91
CA GLY A 513 13.59 -17.44 4.16
C GLY A 513 14.00 -16.62 2.93
N TYR A 514 13.41 -15.44 2.71
CA TYR A 514 13.84 -14.53 1.66
C TYR A 514 15.12 -13.78 2.06
N ARG A 515 15.89 -13.32 1.07
CA ARG A 515 17.06 -12.46 1.25
C ARG A 515 17.06 -11.35 0.21
N ILE A 516 17.57 -10.17 0.56
CA ILE A 516 17.70 -9.06 -0.37
C ILE A 516 18.82 -9.38 -1.36
N THR A 517 18.51 -9.31 -2.66
CA THR A 517 19.44 -9.68 -3.74
C THR A 517 19.72 -8.56 -4.74
N ALA A 518 18.87 -7.53 -4.79
CA ALA A 518 19.11 -6.33 -5.57
C ALA A 518 18.43 -5.15 -4.88
N THR A 519 19.07 -3.99 -4.95
CA THR A 519 18.57 -2.74 -4.37
C THR A 519 18.88 -1.60 -5.32
N ALA A 520 17.94 -0.67 -5.47
CA ALA A 520 18.15 0.59 -6.17
C ALA A 520 17.24 1.64 -5.56
N ALA A 521 17.66 2.90 -5.58
CA ALA A 521 16.91 3.98 -4.98
C ALA A 521 17.03 5.26 -5.80
N THR A 522 15.94 6.00 -5.92
CA THR A 522 15.91 7.37 -6.43
C THR A 522 15.89 8.35 -5.26
N SER A 523 15.81 9.66 -5.57
CA SER A 523 15.53 10.70 -4.57
C SER A 523 14.16 10.56 -3.90
N ASP A 524 13.27 9.75 -4.47
CA ASP A 524 11.86 9.64 -4.09
C ASP A 524 11.49 8.25 -3.57
N GLN A 525 12.08 7.17 -4.07
CA GLN A 525 11.69 5.80 -3.74
C GLN A 525 12.91 4.88 -3.58
N ALA A 526 12.85 3.97 -2.62
CA ALA A 526 13.74 2.81 -2.56
C ALA A 526 13.00 1.57 -3.07
N ALA A 527 13.69 0.71 -3.82
CA ALA A 527 13.19 -0.56 -4.30
C ALA A 527 14.14 -1.69 -3.89
N LEU A 528 13.61 -2.68 -3.16
CA LEU A 528 14.34 -3.87 -2.76
C LEU A 528 13.73 -5.13 -3.38
N ILE A 529 14.59 -5.98 -3.95
CA ILE A 529 14.22 -7.31 -4.43
C ILE A 529 14.60 -8.34 -3.40
N LEU A 530 13.62 -9.14 -2.97
CA LEU A 530 13.83 -10.26 -2.08
C LEU A 530 13.68 -11.59 -2.85
N SER A 531 14.68 -12.45 -2.76
CA SER A 531 14.74 -13.74 -3.46
C SER A 531 14.98 -14.89 -2.49
N VAL A 532 14.48 -16.08 -2.86
CA VAL A 532 14.84 -17.36 -2.23
C VAL A 532 15.83 -18.09 -3.15
N PRO A 533 17.05 -18.40 -2.69
CA PRO A 533 18.00 -19.22 -3.44
C PRO A 533 17.48 -20.66 -3.63
N ARG A 534 17.74 -21.29 -4.80
CA ARG A 534 17.38 -22.70 -5.08
C ARG A 534 18.10 -23.69 -4.18
N ARG A 535 19.33 -23.37 -3.78
CA ARG A 535 20.10 -24.12 -2.78
C ARG A 535 20.09 -23.29 -1.51
N LYS A 536 19.50 -23.80 -0.42
CA LYS A 536 19.59 -23.18 0.90
C LYS A 536 21.08 -23.05 1.26
N PRO A 537 21.65 -21.84 1.32
CA PRO A 537 22.97 -21.68 1.88
C PRO A 537 22.87 -21.96 3.39
N GLY A 538 23.82 -22.69 3.97
CA GLY A 538 23.83 -22.92 5.42
C GLY A 538 24.02 -21.61 6.18
N ASN A 539 23.32 -21.42 7.32
CA ASN A 539 23.38 -20.27 8.24
C ASN A 539 23.87 -18.94 7.62
N GLU A 540 23.17 -18.42 6.61
CA GLU A 540 23.45 -17.08 6.09
C GLU A 540 22.63 -16.03 6.83
N THR A 541 23.29 -15.38 7.79
CA THR A 541 22.85 -14.11 8.39
C THR A 541 23.01 -13.00 7.35
N GLN A 542 21.95 -12.23 7.11
CA GLN A 542 21.99 -11.01 6.31
C GLN A 542 21.72 -9.83 7.23
N GLU A 543 22.51 -8.78 7.11
CA GLU A 543 22.35 -7.56 7.89
C GLU A 543 22.22 -6.36 6.96
N THR A 544 21.43 -5.37 7.38
CA THR A 544 21.26 -4.12 6.65
C THR A 544 21.67 -2.96 7.53
N LEU A 545 22.35 -1.98 6.92
CA LEU A 545 22.83 -0.79 7.60
C LEU A 545 22.50 0.44 6.77
N ARG A 546 22.04 1.50 7.45
CA ARG A 546 21.78 2.81 6.87
C ARG A 546 22.72 3.84 7.46
N THR A 547 23.48 4.54 6.63
CA THR A 547 24.45 5.55 7.07
C THR A 547 24.46 6.77 6.16
N SER A 548 24.59 7.97 6.73
CA SER A 548 24.71 9.21 5.94
C SER A 548 26.00 9.25 5.12
N GLN A 549 27.09 8.72 5.65
CA GLN A 549 28.37 8.56 4.96
C GLN A 549 28.59 7.11 4.53
N PHE A 550 29.53 6.89 3.61
CA PHE A 550 29.93 5.54 3.21
C PHE A 550 30.41 4.76 4.46
N PRO A 551 29.95 3.52 4.70
CA PRO A 551 30.11 2.82 5.98
C PRO A 551 31.50 2.19 6.18
N SER A 552 32.58 2.95 6.00
CA SER A 552 33.96 2.44 5.99
C SER A 552 34.39 1.76 7.29
N THR A 553 33.97 2.29 8.45
CA THR A 553 34.24 1.69 9.78
C THR A 553 33.51 0.37 9.96
N HIS A 554 32.21 0.38 9.65
CA HIS A 554 31.35 -0.80 9.78
C HIS A 554 31.80 -1.92 8.84
N VAL A 555 32.23 -1.62 7.61
CA VAL A 555 32.74 -2.65 6.69
C VAL A 555 33.89 -3.44 7.32
N LYS A 556 34.83 -2.76 8.00
CA LYS A 556 35.94 -3.43 8.68
C LYS A 556 35.47 -4.28 9.87
N GLU A 557 34.53 -3.77 10.66
CA GLU A 557 33.93 -4.52 11.78
C GLU A 557 33.15 -5.75 11.30
N LYS A 558 32.44 -5.64 10.16
CA LYS A 558 31.66 -6.74 9.57
C LYS A 558 32.57 -7.81 8.97
N TRP A 559 33.69 -7.44 8.36
CA TRP A 559 34.69 -8.41 7.89
C TRP A 559 35.23 -9.29 9.00
N ALA A 560 35.43 -8.76 10.21
CA ALA A 560 35.83 -9.56 11.38
C ALA A 560 34.78 -10.62 11.78
N LYS A 561 33.51 -10.44 11.37
CA LYS A 561 32.40 -11.36 11.59
C LYS A 561 32.06 -12.22 10.36
N ASN A 562 32.93 -12.26 9.34
CA ASN A 562 32.68 -12.91 8.05
C ASN A 562 31.44 -12.40 7.30
N LEU A 563 31.06 -11.15 7.54
CA LEU A 563 29.98 -10.44 6.85
C LEU A 563 30.59 -9.52 5.78
N TYR A 564 30.22 -9.75 4.53
CA TYR A 564 30.76 -9.03 3.38
C TYR A 564 29.68 -8.24 2.66
N LEU A 565 30.05 -7.09 2.09
CA LEU A 565 29.11 -6.29 1.30
C LEU A 565 28.65 -7.07 0.07
N SER A 566 27.34 -7.21 -0.10
CA SER A 566 26.73 -7.89 -1.25
C SER A 566 26.06 -6.92 -2.21
N CYS A 567 25.41 -5.89 -1.68
CA CYS A 567 24.71 -4.87 -2.46
C CYS A 567 24.81 -3.52 -1.76
N LEU A 568 24.86 -2.46 -2.57
CA LEU A 568 24.98 -1.09 -2.10
C LEU A 568 24.13 -0.20 -2.99
N CYS A 569 23.38 0.72 -2.40
CA CYS A 569 22.80 1.85 -3.13
C CYS A 569 22.79 3.10 -2.27
N PHE A 570 22.66 4.25 -2.91
CA PHE A 570 22.49 5.54 -2.27
C PHE A 570 21.16 6.14 -2.72
N GLY A 571 20.33 6.57 -1.78
CA GLY A 571 19.04 7.16 -2.11
C GLY A 571 18.25 7.55 -0.87
N ARG A 572 16.97 7.87 -1.06
CA ARG A 572 16.12 8.39 0.03
C ARG A 572 15.91 7.34 1.12
N THR A 573 16.13 7.77 2.35
CA THR A 573 15.88 7.06 3.60
C THR A 573 15.30 8.03 4.63
N VAL A 574 15.00 7.52 5.82
CA VAL A 574 14.41 8.29 6.93
C VAL A 574 15.46 8.45 8.02
N SER A 575 15.69 9.67 8.51
CA SER A 575 16.52 9.94 9.70
C SER A 575 15.86 9.44 10.98
#